data_AF-A0A022QFV3-F1
#
_entry.id   AF-A0A022QFV3-F1
#
_cell.length_a   1.000
_cell.length_b   1.000
_cell.length_c   1.000
_cell.angle_alpha   90.00
_cell.angle_beta   90.00
_cell.angle_gamma   90.00
#
_symmetry.space_group_name_H-M   'P 1'
#
loop_
_entity.id
_entity.type
_entity.pdbx_description
1 polymer ?
#
loop_
_entity_poly.entity_id
_entity_poly.type
_entity_poly.pdbx_seq_one_letter_code
_entity_poly.pdbx_strand_id
1 'polypeptide(L)'
;VYIVRAGKITENEGAIGLQTYDFENIKPISAAKMEDQMEENACTGKTARQLYLNSLEVVDSHHETKKGKINTRHIDQFKDISGFEDFKIHLGGLILDSEIPKNIRAKYYNLCCSQRMFLLDHLINGLSTKLAVVMISETTNISEAVRSADVSTSLHHLECWEKTFKAFEDLGMAVGFIRNRLHKLLEISREAQSNNESKMIVRAQADHVSGNLETTSLNVEALIGSLEAEIETLRWKNEKLGFEFRELARAPW
;
A
#
# COMPACT_ATOMS: atom_id res chain seq x y z
N VAL A 1 -31.79 11.17 28.49
CA VAL A 1 -31.07 12.38 28.03
C VAL A 1 -30.53 13.08 29.27
N TYR A 2 -29.22 13.08 29.44
CA TYR A 2 -28.55 13.93 30.42
C TYR A 2 -27.32 14.54 29.74
N ILE A 3 -27.30 15.86 29.69
CA ILE A 3 -26.22 16.69 29.15
C ILE A 3 -25.36 17.09 30.34
N VAL A 4 -24.08 16.74 30.33
CA VAL A 4 -23.10 17.27 31.29
C VAL A 4 -22.30 18.38 30.61
N ARG A 5 -22.23 19.50 31.35
CA ARG A 5 -21.83 20.84 30.93
C ARG A 5 -20.31 20.98 30.87
N ALA A 6 -19.81 21.67 29.86
CA ALA A 6 -18.41 22.03 29.67
C ALA A 6 -17.87 22.91 30.82
N GLY A 7 -16.70 22.53 31.34
CA GLY A 7 -15.89 23.35 32.25
C GLY A 7 -14.79 24.08 31.47
N LYS A 8 -14.64 25.37 31.78
CA LYS A 8 -13.66 26.33 31.24
C LYS A 8 -12.22 25.79 31.27
N ILE A 9 -11.51 25.97 30.17
CA ILE A 9 -10.05 25.87 30.09
C ILE A 9 -9.52 27.30 30.31
N THR A 10 -8.71 27.48 31.34
CA THR A 10 -7.88 28.68 31.52
C THR A 10 -6.42 28.25 31.56
N GLU A 11 -5.60 29.03 30.86
CA GLU A 11 -4.21 28.78 30.54
C GLU A 11 -3.27 28.87 31.77
N ASN A 12 -2.17 28.13 31.66
CA ASN A 12 -0.90 28.18 32.41
C ASN A 12 -0.68 27.30 33.66
N GLU A 13 0.55 26.75 33.65
CA GLU A 13 1.27 25.95 34.66
C GLU A 13 0.91 24.45 34.68
N GLY A 14 1.82 23.49 34.54
CA GLY A 14 3.28 23.50 34.53
C GLY A 14 3.78 22.07 34.31
N ALA A 15 5.03 21.95 33.88
CA ALA A 15 5.74 20.71 33.63
C ALA A 15 5.74 19.76 34.85
N ILE A 16 5.24 18.54 34.67
CA ILE A 16 5.48 17.36 35.52
C ILE A 16 5.33 16.16 34.58
N GLY A 17 6.24 15.23 34.41
CA GLY A 17 7.54 14.94 35.00
C GLY A 17 7.93 13.59 34.40
N LEU A 18 9.11 13.51 33.79
CA LEU A 18 9.74 12.26 33.40
C LEU A 18 9.93 11.41 34.67
N GLN A 19 9.25 10.27 34.75
CA GLN A 19 9.63 9.19 35.64
C GLN A 19 9.85 7.91 34.82
N THR A 20 11.15 7.69 34.60
CA THR A 20 11.85 6.42 34.58
C THR A 20 11.09 5.30 35.29
N TYR A 21 10.74 4.25 34.54
CA TYR A 21 10.43 2.95 35.09
C TYR A 21 11.59 2.00 34.81
N ASP A 22 12.29 1.62 35.87
CA ASP A 22 13.26 0.53 35.90
C ASP A 22 12.54 -0.80 35.60
N PHE A 23 13.00 -1.49 34.56
CA PHE A 23 12.78 -2.93 34.40
C PHE A 23 14.14 -3.62 34.40
N GLU A 24 14.69 -3.81 35.59
CA GLU A 24 15.70 -4.85 35.81
C GLU A 24 15.03 -6.23 35.76
N ASN A 25 15.67 -7.16 35.05
CA ASN A 25 15.36 -8.59 34.85
C ASN A 25 14.43 -8.98 33.70
N ILE A 26 14.94 -8.89 32.47
CA ILE A 26 14.67 -9.88 31.42
C ILE A 26 16.01 -10.28 30.77
N LYS A 27 16.35 -11.56 30.83
CA LYS A 27 17.56 -12.13 30.18
C LYS A 27 17.44 -12.06 28.65
N PRO A 28 18.52 -11.78 27.90
CA PRO A 28 18.48 -11.73 26.45
C PRO A 28 18.28 -13.14 25.86
N ILE A 29 17.35 -13.26 24.92
CA ILE A 29 17.24 -14.46 24.08
C ILE A 29 18.41 -14.45 23.10
N SER A 30 19.25 -15.49 23.19
CA SER A 30 20.43 -15.68 22.35
C SER A 30 20.06 -15.90 20.89
N ALA A 31 20.77 -15.22 20.00
CA ALA A 31 20.73 -15.44 18.56
C ALA A 31 21.16 -16.88 18.20
N ALA A 32 20.24 -17.65 17.62
CA ALA A 32 20.58 -18.88 16.91
C ALA A 32 20.77 -18.53 15.44
N LYS A 33 22.02 -18.66 14.97
CA LYS A 33 22.36 -18.77 13.55
C LYS A 33 21.81 -20.10 13.03
N MET A 34 21.11 -20.08 11.90
CA MET A 34 21.10 -21.23 10.99
C MET A 34 21.38 -20.71 9.58
N GLU A 35 22.43 -21.30 9.02
CA GLU A 35 22.97 -21.12 7.68
C GLU A 35 21.98 -21.57 6.59
N ASP A 36 22.17 -20.94 5.44
CA ASP A 36 21.55 -21.19 4.15
C ASP A 36 21.60 -22.67 3.73
N GLN A 37 20.49 -23.15 3.16
CA GLN A 37 20.53 -24.19 2.13
C GLN A 37 19.73 -23.71 0.92
N MET A 38 20.51 -23.45 -0.13
CA MET A 38 20.10 -23.16 -1.49
C MET A 38 19.64 -24.46 -2.14
N GLU A 39 18.35 -24.57 -2.47
CA GLU A 39 17.86 -25.52 -3.48
C GLU A 39 17.37 -24.75 -4.71
N GLU A 40 18.19 -24.84 -5.75
CA GLU A 40 17.93 -24.47 -7.12
C GLU A 40 16.80 -25.35 -7.68
N ASN A 41 15.64 -24.75 -7.98
CA ASN A 41 14.63 -25.38 -8.83
C ASN A 41 14.18 -24.38 -9.89
N ALA A 42 14.56 -24.69 -11.13
CA ALA A 42 14.26 -23.92 -12.32
C ALA A 42 12.76 -23.61 -12.42
N CYS A 43 12.42 -22.33 -12.34
CA CYS A 43 11.04 -21.87 -12.55
C CYS A 43 10.76 -21.81 -14.06
N THR A 44 10.21 -22.89 -14.62
CA THR A 44 9.38 -22.76 -15.83
C THR A 44 8.13 -21.97 -15.47
N GLY A 45 8.23 -20.64 -15.59
CA GLY A 45 7.18 -19.70 -15.27
C GLY A 45 5.95 -19.91 -16.14
N LYS A 46 4.85 -20.37 -15.54
CA LYS A 46 3.52 -20.20 -16.12
C LYS A 46 3.01 -18.83 -15.71
N THR A 47 2.75 -17.96 -16.69
CA THR A 47 2.22 -16.61 -16.50
C THR A 47 0.92 -16.63 -15.69
N ALA A 48 0.67 -15.62 -14.86
CA ALA A 48 -0.55 -15.48 -14.04
C ALA A 48 -1.87 -15.65 -14.84
N ARG A 49 -1.83 -15.44 -16.15
CA ARG A 49 -2.92 -15.68 -17.09
C ARG A 49 -3.27 -17.17 -17.27
N GLN A 50 -2.28 -18.07 -17.22
CA GLN A 50 -2.49 -19.52 -17.26
C GLN A 50 -3.10 -20.07 -15.96
N LEU A 51 -2.74 -19.51 -14.80
CA LEU A 51 -3.31 -19.93 -13.51
C LEU A 51 -4.82 -19.65 -13.43
N TYR A 52 -5.26 -18.55 -14.07
CA TYR A 52 -6.67 -18.20 -14.17
C TYR A 52 -7.44 -19.10 -15.15
N LEU A 53 -6.87 -19.44 -16.32
CA LEU A 53 -7.52 -20.32 -17.31
C LEU A 53 -7.57 -21.79 -16.86
N ASN A 54 -6.49 -22.29 -16.23
CA ASN A 54 -6.46 -23.65 -15.70
C ASN A 54 -7.45 -23.86 -14.54
N SER A 55 -7.92 -22.78 -13.90
CA SER A 55 -8.96 -22.84 -12.87
C SER A 55 -10.38 -22.99 -13.46
N LEU A 56 -10.56 -22.80 -14.78
CA LEU A 56 -11.84 -22.99 -15.47
C LEU A 56 -11.96 -24.35 -16.18
N GLU A 57 -10.85 -25.01 -16.51
CA GLU A 57 -10.85 -26.32 -17.18
C GLU A 57 -10.52 -27.45 -16.20
N VAL A 58 -11.52 -27.94 -15.47
CA VAL A 58 -11.51 -29.33 -14.97
C VAL A 58 -12.88 -29.95 -15.26
N VAL A 59 -12.90 -30.70 -16.36
CA VAL A 59 -13.88 -31.76 -16.62
C VAL A 59 -13.55 -32.92 -15.71
N ASP A 60 -14.58 -33.33 -14.97
CA ASP A 60 -14.85 -34.64 -14.38
C ASP A 60 -13.66 -35.54 -13.98
N SER A 61 -13.33 -35.56 -12.68
CA SER A 61 -12.85 -36.80 -12.05
C SER A 61 -13.13 -36.78 -10.54
N HIS A 62 -13.73 -37.87 -10.08
CA HIS A 62 -14.12 -38.14 -8.71
C HIS A 62 -12.93 -38.07 -7.72
N HIS A 63 -13.00 -37.16 -6.74
CA HIS A 63 -12.46 -37.44 -5.41
C HIS A 63 -13.20 -36.60 -4.36
N GLU A 64 -13.87 -37.30 -3.44
CA GLU A 64 -14.59 -36.70 -2.32
C GLU A 64 -13.59 -36.07 -1.33
N THR A 65 -13.72 -34.78 -1.10
CA THR A 65 -13.38 -34.13 0.17
C THR A 65 -14.35 -32.97 0.35
N LYS A 66 -14.90 -32.86 1.57
CA LYS A 66 -16.07 -32.05 1.95
C LYS A 66 -15.94 -30.59 1.51
N LYS A 67 -16.46 -30.28 0.33
CA LYS A 67 -16.76 -28.92 -0.12
C LYS A 67 -18.08 -28.49 0.51
N GLY A 68 -18.09 -27.29 1.10
CA GLY A 68 -19.34 -26.59 1.41
C GLY A 68 -20.22 -26.64 0.17
N LYS A 69 -21.38 -27.27 0.32
CA LYS A 69 -22.33 -27.52 -0.76
C LYS A 69 -22.90 -26.17 -1.18
N ILE A 70 -22.29 -25.53 -2.18
CA ILE A 70 -22.93 -24.41 -2.87
C ILE A 70 -24.23 -24.98 -3.41
N ASN A 71 -25.35 -24.46 -2.90
CA ASN A 71 -26.67 -24.97 -3.17
C ASN A 71 -26.99 -24.72 -4.65
N THR A 72 -26.83 -25.74 -5.49
CA THR A 72 -26.98 -25.68 -6.95
C THR A 72 -28.33 -25.12 -7.41
N ARG A 73 -29.35 -25.18 -6.54
CA ARG A 73 -30.70 -24.62 -6.78
C ARG A 73 -30.72 -23.11 -7.03
N HIS A 74 -29.80 -22.35 -6.44
CA HIS A 74 -29.83 -20.88 -6.50
C HIS A 74 -29.09 -20.33 -7.73
N ILE A 75 -28.07 -21.05 -8.21
CA ILE A 75 -27.41 -20.76 -9.50
C ILE A 75 -28.42 -20.90 -10.64
N ASP A 76 -29.36 -21.86 -10.53
CA ASP A 76 -30.40 -22.06 -11.54
C ASP A 76 -31.47 -20.95 -11.50
N GLN A 77 -31.82 -20.40 -10.33
CA GLN A 77 -32.76 -19.26 -10.25
C GLN A 77 -32.19 -17.96 -10.86
N PHE A 78 -30.88 -17.72 -10.78
CA PHE A 78 -30.28 -16.53 -11.37
C PHE A 78 -30.19 -16.62 -12.91
N LYS A 79 -30.15 -17.83 -13.48
CA LYS A 79 -30.12 -18.05 -14.95
C LYS A 79 -31.42 -17.65 -15.64
N ASP A 80 -32.54 -17.66 -14.93
CA ASP A 80 -33.87 -17.36 -15.49
C ASP A 80 -34.18 -15.85 -15.56
N ILE A 81 -33.26 -14.99 -15.13
CA ILE A 81 -33.44 -13.53 -15.15
C ILE A 81 -33.05 -13.00 -16.53
N SER A 82 -34.04 -12.65 -17.35
CA SER A 82 -33.83 -12.20 -18.73
C SER A 82 -33.29 -10.77 -18.85
N GLY A 83 -33.46 -9.95 -17.80
CA GLY A 83 -32.99 -8.57 -17.78
C GLY A 83 -33.26 -7.84 -16.46
N PHE A 84 -32.93 -6.54 -16.42
CA PHE A 84 -33.10 -5.69 -15.23
C PHE A 84 -34.56 -5.56 -14.76
N GLU A 85 -35.54 -5.64 -15.66
CA GLU A 85 -36.96 -5.48 -15.29
C GLU A 85 -37.52 -6.71 -14.55
N ASP A 86 -37.00 -7.90 -14.88
CA ASP A 86 -37.33 -9.17 -14.22
C ASP A 86 -36.55 -9.38 -12.92
N PHE A 87 -35.52 -8.56 -12.68
CA PHE A 87 -34.69 -8.64 -11.49
C PHE A 87 -35.44 -8.10 -10.26
N LYS A 88 -35.74 -9.00 -9.32
CA LYS A 88 -36.41 -8.70 -8.05
C LYS A 88 -35.50 -9.02 -6.87
N ILE A 89 -35.29 -8.03 -6.00
CA ILE A 89 -34.48 -8.21 -4.79
C ILE A 89 -35.40 -8.70 -3.67
N HIS A 90 -35.20 -9.95 -3.26
CA HIS A 90 -35.99 -10.56 -2.20
C HIS A 90 -35.21 -10.63 -0.88
N LEU A 91 -35.91 -10.38 0.24
CA LEU A 91 -35.42 -10.64 1.58
C LEU A 91 -36.57 -11.10 2.48
N GLY A 92 -36.48 -12.31 3.02
CA GLY A 92 -37.50 -12.84 3.92
C GLY A 92 -38.91 -12.89 3.31
N GLY A 93 -39.00 -13.12 1.98
CA GLY A 93 -40.27 -13.11 1.24
C GLY A 93 -40.81 -11.73 0.86
N LEU A 94 -40.11 -10.65 1.22
CA LEU A 94 -40.44 -9.27 0.85
C LEU A 94 -39.61 -8.82 -0.35
N ILE A 95 -40.19 -7.98 -1.21
CA ILE A 95 -39.51 -7.37 -2.36
C ILE A 95 -39.01 -5.98 -1.94
N LEU A 96 -37.70 -5.73 -2.07
CA LEU A 96 -37.05 -4.48 -1.67
C LEU A 96 -37.00 -3.40 -2.77
N ASP A 97 -37.46 -3.73 -3.96
CA ASP A 97 -37.33 -2.89 -5.17
C ASP A 97 -37.80 -1.43 -5.00
N SER A 98 -38.85 -1.18 -4.21
CA SER A 98 -39.42 0.15 -3.98
C SER A 98 -38.64 0.98 -2.95
N GLU A 99 -37.86 0.33 -2.09
CA GLU A 99 -37.04 0.98 -1.06
C GLU A 99 -35.67 1.42 -1.61
N ILE A 100 -35.27 0.88 -2.77
CA ILE A 100 -33.95 1.11 -3.37
C ILE A 100 -34.10 2.03 -4.59
N PRO A 101 -33.38 3.16 -4.65
CA PRO A 101 -33.35 4.01 -5.83
C PRO A 101 -32.96 3.24 -7.10
N LYS A 102 -33.65 3.49 -8.23
CA LYS A 102 -33.49 2.75 -9.49
C LYS A 102 -32.04 2.68 -9.97
N ASN A 103 -31.27 3.77 -9.82
CA ASN A 103 -29.86 3.84 -10.17
C ASN A 103 -28.98 2.91 -9.33
N ILE A 104 -29.23 2.84 -8.02
CA ILE A 104 -28.53 1.92 -7.11
C ILE A 104 -28.91 0.47 -7.43
N ARG A 105 -30.21 0.21 -7.66
CA ARG A 105 -30.70 -1.11 -8.04
C ARG A 105 -30.05 -1.60 -9.34
N ALA A 106 -29.85 -0.72 -10.33
CA ALA A 106 -29.18 -1.05 -11.59
C ALA A 106 -27.69 -1.40 -11.38
N LYS A 107 -26.97 -0.65 -10.54
CA LYS A 107 -25.60 -0.99 -10.16
C LYS A 107 -25.53 -2.34 -9.44
N TYR A 108 -26.46 -2.58 -8.52
CA TYR A 108 -26.54 -3.83 -7.78
C TYR A 108 -26.83 -5.02 -8.70
N TYR A 109 -27.77 -4.87 -9.63
CA TYR A 109 -28.05 -5.86 -10.68
C TYR A 109 -26.79 -6.20 -11.48
N ASN A 110 -26.07 -5.20 -11.98
CA ASN A 110 -24.82 -5.43 -12.73
C ASN A 110 -23.78 -6.19 -11.91
N LEU A 111 -23.69 -5.89 -10.61
CA LEU A 111 -22.78 -6.57 -9.70
C LEU A 111 -23.20 -8.05 -9.50
N CYS A 112 -24.48 -8.31 -9.28
CA CYS A 112 -25.03 -9.67 -9.22
C CYS A 112 -24.76 -10.45 -10.52
N CYS A 113 -24.97 -9.82 -11.69
CA CYS A 113 -24.68 -10.41 -12.99
C CYS A 113 -23.20 -10.79 -13.15
N SER A 114 -22.28 -9.96 -12.64
CA SER A 114 -20.84 -10.26 -12.69
C SER A 114 -20.46 -11.55 -11.95
N GLN A 115 -21.23 -11.90 -10.91
CA GLN A 115 -21.02 -13.10 -10.12
C GLN A 115 -22.03 -14.22 -10.42
N ARG A 116 -23.01 -13.96 -11.30
CA ARG A 116 -24.14 -14.86 -11.60
C ARG A 116 -24.88 -15.33 -10.35
N MET A 117 -25.06 -14.44 -9.38
CA MET A 117 -25.75 -14.76 -8.12
C MET A 117 -26.36 -13.52 -7.46
N PHE A 118 -27.38 -13.73 -6.62
CA PHE A 118 -27.88 -12.70 -5.71
C PHE A 118 -26.94 -12.58 -4.50
N LEU A 119 -26.50 -11.36 -4.18
CA LEU A 119 -25.52 -11.17 -3.10
C LEU A 119 -26.14 -11.27 -1.69
N LEU A 120 -27.47 -11.11 -1.56
CA LEU A 120 -28.18 -11.14 -0.26
C LEU A 120 -28.76 -12.52 0.11
N ASP A 121 -28.51 -13.55 -0.68
CA ASP A 121 -29.22 -14.83 -0.57
C ASP A 121 -28.90 -15.64 0.71
N HIS A 122 -27.81 -15.30 1.40
CA HIS A 122 -27.34 -16.02 2.59
C HIS A 122 -27.35 -15.15 3.85
N LEU A 123 -28.12 -14.05 3.85
CA LEU A 123 -28.21 -13.18 5.02
C LEU A 123 -28.75 -13.92 6.26
N ILE A 124 -28.24 -13.54 7.43
CA ILE A 124 -28.71 -14.06 8.72
C ILE A 124 -30.19 -13.70 8.92
N ASN A 125 -30.97 -14.65 9.43
CA ASN A 125 -32.38 -14.45 9.77
C ASN A 125 -32.56 -13.30 10.77
N GLY A 126 -33.61 -12.49 10.59
CA GLY A 126 -33.94 -11.37 11.47
C GLY A 126 -33.32 -10.02 11.08
N LEU A 127 -32.59 -9.96 9.98
CA LEU A 127 -32.08 -8.69 9.43
C LEU A 127 -33.25 -7.80 8.94
N SER A 128 -33.24 -6.53 9.34
CA SER A 128 -34.29 -5.59 8.88
C SER A 128 -34.12 -5.25 7.40
N THR A 129 -35.24 -5.05 6.68
CA THR A 129 -35.24 -4.63 5.27
C THR A 129 -34.45 -3.34 5.07
N LYS A 130 -34.60 -2.37 5.98
CA LYS A 130 -33.84 -1.11 6.00
C LYS A 130 -32.34 -1.34 6.03
N LEU A 131 -31.85 -2.25 6.86
CA LEU A 131 -30.42 -2.56 6.92
C LEU A 131 -29.94 -3.19 5.60
N ALA A 132 -30.72 -4.10 5.01
CA ALA A 132 -30.36 -4.70 3.72
C ALA A 132 -30.32 -3.67 2.58
N VAL A 133 -31.24 -2.71 2.55
CA VAL A 133 -31.24 -1.59 1.60
C VAL A 133 -29.97 -0.74 1.74
N VAL A 134 -29.55 -0.47 2.98
CA VAL A 134 -28.29 0.24 3.26
C VAL A 134 -27.09 -0.59 2.81
N MET A 135 -27.05 -1.90 3.11
CA MET A 135 -25.96 -2.80 2.68
C MET A 135 -25.84 -2.87 1.16
N ILE A 136 -26.96 -2.95 0.43
CA ILE A 136 -26.96 -2.90 -1.04
C ILE A 136 -26.36 -1.58 -1.54
N SER A 137 -26.86 -0.47 -1.00
CA SER A 137 -26.42 0.87 -1.42
C SER A 137 -24.92 1.03 -1.20
N GLU A 138 -24.44 0.68 -0.01
CA GLU A 138 -23.03 0.77 0.35
C GLU A 138 -22.16 -0.18 -0.48
N THR A 139 -22.63 -1.42 -0.69
CA THR A 139 -21.94 -2.38 -1.56
C THR A 139 -21.75 -1.84 -2.96
N THR A 140 -22.79 -1.23 -3.55
CA THR A 140 -22.67 -0.66 -4.91
C THR A 140 -21.73 0.54 -4.96
N ASN A 141 -21.78 1.41 -3.95
CA ASN A 141 -20.94 2.61 -3.88
C ASN A 141 -19.46 2.23 -3.71
N ILE A 142 -19.16 1.34 -2.77
CA ILE A 142 -17.79 0.89 -2.54
C ILE A 142 -17.30 0.08 -3.73
N SER A 143 -18.12 -0.80 -4.33
CA SER A 143 -17.69 -1.56 -5.52
C SER A 143 -17.29 -0.65 -6.69
N GLU A 144 -18.02 0.45 -6.88
CA GLU A 144 -17.69 1.47 -7.87
C GLU A 144 -16.37 2.17 -7.52
N ALA A 145 -16.21 2.58 -6.25
CA ALA A 145 -14.99 3.22 -5.77
C ALA A 145 -13.75 2.30 -5.89
N VAL A 146 -13.89 1.01 -5.58
CA VAL A 146 -12.87 -0.03 -5.78
C VAL A 146 -12.55 -0.21 -7.26
N ARG A 147 -13.53 -0.06 -8.14
CA ARG A 147 -13.32 -0.13 -9.59
C ARG A 147 -12.54 1.08 -10.13
N SER A 148 -12.75 2.25 -9.54
CA SER A 148 -12.05 3.49 -9.89
C SER A 148 -10.75 3.73 -9.10
N ALA A 149 -10.44 2.88 -8.12
CA ALA A 149 -9.25 3.03 -7.29
C ALA A 149 -7.96 2.94 -8.11
N ASP A 150 -6.97 3.73 -7.71
CA ASP A 150 -5.63 3.79 -8.31
C ASP A 150 -4.55 3.71 -7.23
N VAL A 151 -3.28 3.77 -7.64
CA VAL A 151 -2.12 3.67 -6.72
C VAL A 151 -2.07 4.85 -5.72
N SER A 152 -2.71 5.98 -6.04
CA SER A 152 -2.78 7.14 -5.14
C SER A 152 -3.90 7.03 -4.11
N THR A 153 -4.82 6.07 -4.28
CA THR A 153 -5.90 5.81 -3.33
C THR A 153 -5.31 5.45 -1.97
N SER A 154 -5.77 6.13 -0.92
CA SER A 154 -5.18 5.97 0.40
C SER A 154 -5.36 4.55 0.93
N LEU A 155 -4.30 4.02 1.57
CA LEU A 155 -4.33 2.69 2.19
C LEU A 155 -5.45 2.60 3.23
N HIS A 156 -5.67 3.67 3.98
CA HIS A 156 -6.76 3.77 4.96
C HIS A 156 -8.14 3.58 4.33
N HIS A 157 -8.40 4.16 3.14
CA HIS A 157 -9.69 3.95 2.46
C HIS A 157 -9.88 2.48 2.05
N LEU A 158 -8.85 1.85 1.50
CA LEU A 158 -8.90 0.42 1.14
C LEU A 158 -9.16 -0.47 2.36
N GLU A 159 -8.52 -0.18 3.50
CA GLU A 159 -8.72 -0.91 4.76
C GLU A 159 -10.12 -0.69 5.35
N CYS A 160 -10.67 0.53 5.27
CA CYS A 160 -12.05 0.81 5.67
C CYS A 160 -13.03 0.01 4.81
N TRP A 161 -12.84 -0.03 3.49
CA TRP A 161 -13.68 -0.81 2.58
C TRP A 161 -13.59 -2.31 2.86
N GLU A 162 -12.40 -2.83 3.15
CA GLU A 162 -12.19 -4.23 3.51
C GLU A 162 -12.98 -4.59 4.79
N LYS A 163 -12.89 -3.76 5.83
CA LYS A 163 -13.63 -3.95 7.09
C LYS A 163 -15.14 -3.89 6.88
N THR A 164 -15.63 -2.95 6.07
CA THR A 164 -17.06 -2.88 5.72
C THR A 164 -17.53 -4.15 5.04
N PHE A 165 -16.79 -4.64 4.04
CA PHE A 165 -17.17 -5.89 3.38
C PHE A 165 -16.99 -7.12 4.26
N LYS A 166 -16.01 -7.11 5.18
CA LYS A 166 -15.89 -8.18 6.18
C LYS A 166 -17.15 -8.23 7.05
N ALA A 167 -17.64 -7.09 7.53
CA ALA A 167 -18.89 -7.01 8.27
C ALA A 167 -20.10 -7.47 7.43
N PHE A 168 -20.17 -7.11 6.15
CA PHE A 168 -21.26 -7.57 5.27
C PHE A 168 -21.20 -9.07 5.01
N GLU A 169 -20.00 -9.64 4.83
CA GLU A 169 -19.79 -11.07 4.71
C GLU A 169 -20.18 -11.81 6.00
N ASP A 170 -19.83 -11.26 7.17
CA ASP A 170 -20.23 -11.81 8.47
C ASP A 170 -21.75 -11.79 8.68
N LEU A 171 -22.44 -10.83 8.05
CA LEU A 171 -23.91 -10.78 8.01
C LEU A 171 -24.52 -11.73 6.96
N GLY A 172 -23.70 -12.45 6.19
CA GLY A 172 -24.12 -13.44 5.21
C GLY A 172 -24.22 -12.92 3.77
N MET A 173 -23.70 -11.72 3.48
CA MET A 173 -23.68 -11.21 2.11
C MET A 173 -22.53 -11.83 1.31
N ALA A 174 -22.80 -12.23 0.07
CA ALA A 174 -21.78 -12.84 -0.80
C ALA A 174 -20.85 -11.77 -1.41
N VAL A 175 -19.95 -11.20 -0.62
CA VAL A 175 -19.02 -10.13 -1.03
C VAL A 175 -17.55 -10.54 -1.06
N GLY A 176 -17.26 -11.83 -0.83
CA GLY A 176 -15.88 -12.35 -0.79
C GLY A 176 -15.06 -12.07 -2.05
N PHE A 177 -15.70 -12.02 -3.23
CA PHE A 177 -15.03 -11.66 -4.48
C PHE A 177 -14.48 -10.22 -4.49
N ILE A 178 -15.19 -9.27 -3.85
CA ILE A 178 -14.74 -7.89 -3.71
C ILE A 178 -13.62 -7.80 -2.68
N ARG A 179 -13.74 -8.54 -1.58
CA ARG A 179 -12.70 -8.63 -0.55
C ARG A 179 -11.39 -9.16 -1.12
N ASN A 180 -11.44 -10.21 -1.93
CA ASN A 180 -10.26 -10.75 -2.61
C ASN A 180 -9.61 -9.73 -3.54
N ARG A 181 -10.41 -8.91 -4.24
CA ARG A 181 -9.89 -7.80 -5.04
C ARG A 181 -9.25 -6.72 -4.17
N LEU A 182 -9.87 -6.36 -3.05
CA LEU A 182 -9.35 -5.38 -2.09
C LEU A 182 -8.03 -5.82 -1.46
N HIS A 183 -7.89 -7.09 -1.07
CA HIS A 183 -6.62 -7.61 -0.54
C HIS A 183 -5.49 -7.48 -1.55
N LYS A 184 -5.73 -7.79 -2.82
CA LYS A 184 -4.74 -7.59 -3.89
C LYS A 184 -4.38 -6.12 -4.09
N LEU A 185 -5.37 -5.22 -4.04
CA LEU A 185 -5.11 -3.79 -4.11
C LEU A 185 -4.26 -3.31 -2.91
N LEU A 186 -4.57 -3.77 -1.70
CA LEU A 186 -3.80 -3.46 -0.50
C LEU A 186 -2.34 -3.94 -0.59
N GLU A 187 -2.11 -5.16 -1.10
CA GLU A 187 -0.77 -5.68 -1.33
C GLU A 187 0.02 -4.80 -2.30
N ILE A 188 -0.57 -4.49 -3.46
CA ILE A 188 0.03 -3.62 -4.48
C ILE A 188 0.32 -2.22 -3.92
N SER A 189 -0.62 -1.64 -3.17
CA SER A 189 -0.44 -0.31 -2.57
C SER A 189 0.69 -0.29 -1.54
N ARG A 190 0.83 -1.33 -0.72
CA ARG A 190 1.92 -1.45 0.27
C ARG A 190 3.28 -1.62 -0.40
N GLU A 191 3.35 -2.44 -1.45
CA GLU A 191 4.56 -2.60 -2.25
C GLU A 191 4.97 -1.28 -2.92
N ALA A 192 4.01 -0.56 -3.52
CA ALA A 192 4.25 0.74 -4.13
C ALA A 192 4.79 1.76 -3.12
N GLN A 193 4.23 1.79 -1.91
CA GLN A 193 4.69 2.66 -0.82
C GLN A 193 6.14 2.33 -0.42
N SER A 194 6.44 1.07 -0.13
CA SER A 194 7.79 0.61 0.27
C SER A 194 8.84 0.91 -0.81
N ASN A 195 8.51 0.69 -2.09
CA ASN A 195 9.39 1.00 -3.21
C ASN A 195 9.68 2.50 -3.32
N ASN A 196 8.69 3.35 -3.05
CA ASN A 196 8.87 4.80 -3.07
C ASN A 196 9.76 5.28 -1.90
N GLU A 197 9.52 4.77 -0.70
CA GLU A 197 10.33 5.07 0.49
C GLU A 197 11.80 4.64 0.28
N SER A 198 12.02 3.44 -0.26
CA SER A 198 13.37 2.94 -0.57
C SER A 198 14.09 3.82 -1.60
N LYS A 199 13.39 4.24 -2.67
CA LYS A 199 13.97 5.13 -3.69
C LYS A 199 14.27 6.52 -3.12
N MET A 200 13.44 7.03 -2.21
CA MET A 200 13.67 8.31 -1.55
C MET A 200 14.94 8.28 -0.69
N ILE A 201 15.17 7.18 0.04
CA ILE A 201 16.39 7.00 0.84
C ILE A 201 17.63 6.96 -0.05
N VAL A 202 17.61 6.17 -1.13
CA VAL A 202 18.73 6.09 -2.08
C VAL A 202 19.02 7.46 -2.71
N ARG A 203 17.97 8.21 -3.07
CA ARG A 203 18.12 9.56 -3.60
C ARG A 203 18.75 10.51 -2.57
N ALA A 204 18.28 10.51 -1.33
CA ALA A 204 18.87 11.34 -0.28
C ALA A 204 20.35 11.01 -0.03
N GLN A 205 20.73 9.73 -0.12
CA GLN A 205 22.12 9.31 -0.02
C GLN A 205 22.95 9.81 -1.22
N ALA A 206 22.42 9.72 -2.44
CA ALA A 206 23.08 10.23 -3.63
C ALA A 206 23.29 11.75 -3.55
N ASP A 207 22.27 12.49 -3.12
CA ASP A 207 22.33 13.94 -2.94
C ASP A 207 23.40 14.33 -1.89
N HIS A 208 23.50 13.58 -0.78
CA HIS A 208 24.54 13.79 0.23
C HIS A 208 25.96 13.53 -0.31
N VAL A 209 26.17 12.44 -1.06
CA VAL A 209 27.47 12.14 -1.69
C VAL A 209 27.85 13.22 -2.71
N SER A 210 26.88 13.70 -3.49
CA SER A 210 27.10 14.78 -4.47
C SER A 210 27.57 16.06 -3.78
N GLY A 211 26.91 16.47 -2.69
CA GLY A 211 27.31 17.67 -1.94
C GLY A 211 28.70 17.55 -1.30
N ASN A 212 29.06 16.36 -0.81
CA ASN A 212 30.41 16.11 -0.29
C ASN A 212 31.47 16.21 -1.39
N LEU A 213 31.21 15.62 -2.56
CA LEU A 213 32.13 15.68 -3.69
C LEU A 213 32.31 17.13 -4.16
N GLU A 214 31.24 17.90 -4.28
CA GLU A 214 31.30 19.33 -4.63
C GLU A 214 32.15 20.13 -3.63
N THR A 215 31.97 19.88 -2.34
CA THR A 215 32.80 20.50 -1.29
C THR A 215 34.28 20.12 -1.42
N THR A 216 34.58 18.84 -1.68
CA THR A 216 35.96 18.40 -1.92
C THR A 216 36.57 19.01 -3.17
N SER A 217 35.78 19.21 -4.23
CA SER A 217 36.23 19.84 -5.47
C SER A 217 36.65 21.28 -5.22
N LEU A 218 35.82 22.06 -4.52
CA LEU A 218 36.13 23.44 -4.14
C LEU A 218 37.41 23.53 -3.28
N ASN A 219 37.60 22.59 -2.35
CA ASN A 219 38.82 22.53 -1.54
C ASN A 219 40.07 22.25 -2.39
N VAL A 220 39.97 21.36 -3.38
CA VAL A 220 41.07 21.04 -4.31
C VAL A 220 41.38 22.25 -5.21
N GLU A 221 40.36 22.93 -5.73
CA GLU A 221 40.54 24.16 -6.53
C GLU A 221 41.24 25.26 -5.73
N ALA A 222 40.86 25.45 -4.47
CA ALA A 222 41.52 26.40 -3.57
C ALA A 222 43.00 26.03 -3.32
N LEU A 223 43.29 24.74 -3.14
CA LEU A 223 44.66 24.26 -2.96
C LEU A 223 45.52 24.48 -4.22
N ILE A 224 44.96 24.20 -5.40
CA ILE A 224 45.63 24.44 -6.68
C ILE A 224 45.98 25.92 -6.81
N GLY A 225 45.02 26.82 -6.58
CA GLY A 225 45.26 28.27 -6.66
C GLY A 225 46.34 28.76 -5.68
N SER A 226 46.38 28.18 -4.47
CA SER A 226 47.44 28.48 -3.49
C SER A 226 48.82 28.02 -3.97
N LEU A 227 48.92 26.81 -4.53
CA LEU A 227 50.19 26.27 -5.03
C LEU A 227 50.70 27.06 -6.25
N GLU A 228 49.80 27.46 -7.15
CA GLU A 228 50.16 28.30 -8.30
C GLU A 228 50.75 29.64 -7.86
N ALA A 229 50.17 30.28 -6.84
CA ALA A 229 50.69 31.53 -6.27
C ALA A 229 52.07 31.34 -5.61
N GLU A 230 52.28 30.22 -4.91
CA GLU A 230 53.58 29.89 -4.31
C GLU A 230 54.65 29.64 -5.39
N ILE A 231 54.33 28.90 -6.44
CA ILE A 231 55.21 28.65 -7.59
C ILE A 231 55.63 29.97 -8.24
N GLU A 232 54.70 30.90 -8.47
CA GLU A 232 55.01 32.20 -9.06
C GLU A 232 55.93 33.02 -8.14
N THR A 233 55.68 33.00 -6.83
CA THR A 233 56.52 33.67 -5.84
C THR A 233 57.95 33.11 -5.83
N LEU A 234 58.10 31.78 -5.88
CA LEU A 234 59.41 31.12 -5.94
C LEU A 234 60.13 31.43 -7.26
N ARG A 235 59.40 31.49 -8.38
CA ARG A 235 59.96 31.86 -9.69
C ARG A 235 60.59 33.26 -9.64
N TRP A 236 59.86 34.25 -9.14
CA TRP A 236 60.37 35.62 -8.98
C TRP A 236 61.62 35.68 -8.08
N LYS A 237 61.61 34.96 -6.94
CA LYS A 237 62.78 34.88 -6.05
C LYS A 237 63.99 34.28 -6.76
N ASN A 238 63.79 33.23 -7.55
CA ASN A 238 64.86 32.56 -8.28
C ASN A 238 65.43 33.44 -9.41
N GLU A 239 64.57 34.18 -10.14
CA GLU A 239 65.01 35.17 -11.13
C GLU A 239 65.88 36.25 -10.50
N LYS A 240 65.46 36.79 -9.34
CA LYS A 240 66.23 37.77 -8.57
C LYS A 240 67.59 37.22 -8.14
N LEU A 241 67.63 36.02 -7.57
CA LEU A 241 68.88 35.33 -7.20
C LEU A 241 69.80 35.14 -8.42
N GLY A 242 69.25 34.78 -9.58
CA GLY A 242 70.00 34.65 -10.82
C GLY A 242 70.62 35.95 -11.31
N PHE A 243 69.96 37.09 -11.08
CA PHE A 243 70.52 38.42 -11.34
C PHE A 243 71.67 38.74 -10.38
N GLU A 244 71.44 38.60 -9.07
CA GLU A 244 72.45 38.85 -8.03
C GLU A 244 73.71 37.98 -8.21
N PHE A 245 73.53 36.70 -8.53
CA PHE A 245 74.62 35.78 -8.81
C PHE A 245 75.47 36.24 -10.01
N ARG A 246 74.81 36.70 -11.09
CA ARG A 246 75.49 37.14 -12.32
C ARG A 246 76.25 38.44 -12.13
N GLU A 247 75.68 39.37 -11.37
CA GLU A 247 76.35 40.62 -10.98
C GLU A 247 77.62 40.31 -10.19
N LEU A 248 77.52 39.48 -9.15
CA LEU A 248 78.66 39.10 -8.31
C LEU A 248 79.76 38.38 -9.11
N ALA A 249 79.37 37.44 -9.98
CA ALA A 249 80.31 36.68 -10.81
C ALA A 249 81.05 37.55 -11.86
N ARG A 250 80.50 38.72 -12.21
CA ARG A 250 81.09 39.65 -13.19
C ARG A 250 81.84 40.82 -12.56
N ALA A 251 81.86 40.90 -11.23
CA ALA A 251 82.60 41.95 -10.52
C ALA A 251 84.12 41.83 -10.76
N PRO A 252 84.87 42.95 -10.78
CA PRO A 252 86.34 42.92 -10.81
C PRO A 252 86.91 42.20 -9.58
N TRP A 253 88.06 41.54 -9.74
CA TRP A 253 88.80 40.90 -8.65
C TRP A 253 89.40 41.92 -7.67
#